data_AF-A0A8T7GFW5-F1
#
_entry.id   AF-A0A8T7GFW5-F1
#
_cell.length_a   1.000
_cell.length_b   1.000
_cell.length_c   1.000
_cell.angle_alpha   90.00
_cell.angle_beta   90.00
_cell.angle_gamma   90.00
#
_symmetry.space_group_name_H-M   'P 1'
#
loop_
_entity.id
_entity.type
_entity.pdbx_description
1 polymer ?
#
loop_
_entity_poly.entity_id
_entity_poly.type
_entity_poly.pdbx_seq_one_letter_code
_entity_poly.pdbx_strand_id
1 'polypeptide(L)' 'MKCQACSKDAMPDQSYCKHHLAALDGLHSHYKTWISAYGEMAWKDFMTKLLEMKETGSLVKEVISEELKK' A
#
# COMPACT_ATOMS: atom_id res chain seq x y z
N MET A 1 4.40 -4.38 18.85
CA MET A 1 3.09 -4.37 18.17
C MET A 1 3.17 -5.27 16.95
N LYS A 2 2.07 -5.85 16.47
CA LYS A 2 2.07 -6.70 15.27
C LYS A 2 1.73 -5.88 14.04
N CYS A 3 2.28 -6.27 12.90
CA CYS A 3 1.98 -5.64 11.62
C CYS A 3 0.50 -5.88 11.26
N GLN A 4 -0.17 -4.86 10.73
CA GLN A 4 -1.59 -4.97 10.36
C GLN A 4 -1.79 -5.91 9.16
N ALA A 5 -0.87 -5.87 8.19
CA ALA A 5 -0.93 -6.72 6.99
C ALA A 5 -0.40 -8.13 7.21
N CYS A 6 0.49 -8.35 8.18
CA CYS A 6 0.96 -9.69 8.51
C CYS A 6 1.21 -9.86 10.00
N SER A 7 0.99 -11.04 10.55
CA SER A 7 1.17 -11.33 11.99
C SER A 7 2.61 -11.23 12.52
N LYS A 8 3.56 -10.69 11.73
CA LYS A 8 4.95 -10.44 12.13
C LYS A 8 5.05 -9.19 13.01
N ASP A 9 6.20 -9.00 13.63
CA ASP A 9 6.48 -7.79 14.40
C ASP A 9 6.50 -6.54 13.52
N ALA A 10 5.74 -5.53 13.94
CA ALA A 10 5.78 -4.22 13.33
C ALA A 10 7.06 -3.48 13.73
N MET A 11 7.47 -2.52 12.91
CA MET A 11 8.54 -1.60 13.28
C MET A 11 8.11 -0.74 14.49
N PRO A 12 9.08 -0.23 15.29
CA PRO A 12 8.78 0.70 16.39
C PRO A 12 7.98 1.90 15.86
N ASP A 13 6.90 2.27 16.56
CA ASP A 13 6.01 3.39 16.20
C ASP A 13 5.34 3.28 14.82
N GLN A 14 5.26 2.08 14.25
CA GLN A 14 4.65 1.84 12.94
C GLN A 14 3.59 0.74 13.02
N SER A 15 2.62 0.83 12.11
CA SER A 15 1.56 -0.18 11.96
C SER A 15 1.97 -1.39 11.13
N TYR A 16 3.13 -1.31 10.45
CA TYR A 16 3.59 -2.32 9.50
C TYR A 16 4.99 -2.84 9.84
N CYS A 17 5.30 -4.06 9.40
CA CYS A 17 6.65 -4.61 9.44
C CYS A 17 7.52 -3.94 8.37
N LYS A 18 8.85 -4.11 8.44
CA LYS A 18 9.79 -3.50 7.49
C LYS A 18 9.39 -3.68 6.00
N HIS A 19 8.91 -4.86 5.63
CA HIS A 19 8.55 -5.17 4.24
C HIS A 19 7.25 -4.47 3.81
N HIS A 20 6.21 -4.51 4.64
CA HIS A 20 4.94 -3.84 4.35
C HIS A 20 5.06 -2.31 4.47
N LEU A 21 5.94 -1.81 5.33
CA LEU A 21 6.25 -0.38 5.40
C LEU A 21 6.95 0.11 4.12
N ALA A 22 7.91 -0.65 3.62
CA ALA A 22 8.54 -0.35 2.33
C ALA A 22 7.55 -0.43 1.16
N ALA A 23 6.61 -1.39 1.21
CA ALA A 23 5.54 -1.48 0.21
C ALA A 23 4.60 -0.26 0.27
N LEU A 24 4.23 0.20 1.46
CA LEU A 24 3.40 1.40 1.67
C LEU A 24 4.10 2.67 1.17
N ASP A 25 5.38 2.83 1.50
CA ASP A 25 6.18 3.97 1.01
C ASP A 25 6.29 3.98 -0.52
N GLY A 26 6.57 2.82 -1.11
CA GLY A 26 6.55 2.62 -2.55
C GLY A 26 5.19 2.95 -3.17
N LEU A 27 4.09 2.61 -2.49
CA LEU A 27 2.73 2.94 -2.91
C LEU A 27 2.52 4.45 -3.00
N HIS A 28 2.90 5.17 -1.95
CA HIS A 28 2.79 6.62 -1.87
C HIS A 28 3.63 7.30 -2.97
N SER A 29 4.84 6.79 -3.22
CA SER A 29 5.68 7.31 -4.29
C SER A 29 5.05 7.09 -5.67
N HIS A 30 4.54 5.89 -5.96
CA HIS A 30 3.89 5.60 -7.24
C HIS A 30 2.62 6.42 -7.46
N TYR A 31 1.83 6.63 -6.41
CA TYR A 31 0.63 7.45 -6.50
C TYR A 31 0.92 8.90 -6.88
N LYS A 32 2.00 9.49 -6.34
CA LYS A 32 2.43 10.84 -6.76
C LYS A 32 2.74 10.88 -8.25
N THR A 33 3.44 9.86 -8.77
CA THR A 33 3.70 9.72 -10.21
C THR A 33 2.40 9.56 -11.01
N TRP A 34 1.45 8.77 -10.50
CA TRP A 34 0.17 8.56 -11.14
C TRP A 34 -0.70 9.82 -11.18
N ILE A 35 -0.80 10.57 -10.08
CA ILE A 35 -1.48 11.87 -10.05
C ILE A 35 -0.82 12.83 -11.05
N SER A 36 0.52 12.85 -11.09
CA SER A 36 1.22 13.74 -12.02
C SER A 36 0.96 13.39 -13.50
N ALA A 37 0.70 12.11 -13.82
CA ALA A 37 0.48 11.65 -15.18
C ALA A 37 -1.00 11.66 -15.60
N TYR A 38 -1.91 11.23 -14.70
CA TYR A 38 -3.34 11.10 -14.96
C TYR A 38 -4.15 12.34 -14.51
N GLY A 39 -3.55 13.25 -13.74
CA GLY A 39 -4.25 14.36 -13.10
C GLY A 39 -4.88 13.95 -11.76
N GLU A 40 -6.11 14.37 -11.49
CA GLU A 40 -6.78 14.02 -10.23
C GLU A 40 -7.24 12.56 -10.23
N MET A 41 -6.66 11.78 -9.32
CA MET A 41 -7.07 10.41 -9.03
C MET A 41 -7.22 10.25 -7.52
N ALA A 42 -8.36 9.76 -7.05
CA ALA A 42 -8.52 9.49 -5.63
C ALA A 42 -7.65 8.30 -5.20
N TRP A 43 -7.17 8.36 -3.95
CA TRP A 43 -6.32 7.33 -3.36
C TRP A 43 -6.96 5.93 -3.44
N LYS A 44 -8.27 5.83 -3.20
CA LYS A 44 -9.02 4.57 -3.29
C LYS A 44 -9.07 4.02 -4.71
N ASP A 45 -9.28 4.85 -5.73
CA ASP A 45 -9.31 4.40 -7.13
C ASP A 45 -7.95 3.87 -7.60
N PHE A 46 -6.86 4.54 -7.20
CA PHE A 46 -5.51 4.06 -7.45
C PHE A 46 -5.27 2.67 -6.85
N MET A 47 -5.66 2.48 -5.58
CA MET A 47 -5.55 1.21 -4.87
C MET A 47 -6.39 0.09 -5.49
N THR A 48 -7.64 0.39 -5.87
CA THR A 48 -8.51 -0.57 -6.57
C THR A 48 -7.87 -1.04 -7.88
N LYS A 49 -7.37 -0.10 -8.69
CA LYS A 49 -6.66 -0.44 -9.94
C LYS A 49 -5.44 -1.34 -9.69
N LEU A 50 -4.65 -1.05 -8.66
CA LEU A 50 -3.49 -1.86 -8.31
C LEU A 50 -3.87 -3.28 -7.86
N LEU A 51 -5.03 -3.48 -7.20
CA LEU A 51 -5.51 -4.81 -6.84
C LEU A 51 -5.87 -5.65 -8.08
N GLU A 52 -6.44 -5.01 -9.11
CA GLU A 52 -6.82 -5.65 -10.38
C GLU A 52 -5.60 -6.06 -11.22
N MET A 53 -4.48 -5.33 -11.09
CA MET A 53 -3.25 -5.64 -11.80
C MET A 53 -2.60 -6.93 -11.27
N LYS A 54 -2.32 -7.87 -12.18
CA LYS A 54 -1.63 -9.14 -11.84
C LYS A 54 -0.16 -8.94 -11.48
N GLU A 55 0.45 -7.88 -12.00
CA GLU A 55 1.86 -7.53 -11.80
C GLU A 55 2.13 -6.92 -10.41
N THR A 56 1.08 -6.45 -9.72
CA THR A 56 1.19 -5.92 -8.38
C THR A 56 1.58 -7.03 -7.40
N GLY A 57 2.74 -6.89 -6.76
CA GLY A 57 3.24 -7.87 -5.80
C GLY A 57 2.33 -8.07 -4.59
N SER A 58 2.33 -9.28 -4.03
CA SER A 58 1.45 -9.67 -2.93
C SER A 58 1.56 -8.75 -1.71
N LEU A 59 2.76 -8.30 -1.35
CA LEU A 59 2.99 -7.37 -0.23
C LEU A 59 2.21 -6.07 -0.40
N VAL A 60 2.20 -5.52 -1.61
CA VAL A 60 1.46 -4.29 -1.94
C VAL A 60 -0.04 -4.54 -1.84
N LYS A 61 -0.53 -5.67 -2.37
CA LYS A 61 -1.96 -6.03 -2.27
C LYS A 61 -2.42 -6.21 -0.83
N GLU A 62 -1.59 -6.77 0.03
CA GLU A 62 -1.87 -6.91 1.47
C GLU A 62 -1.96 -5.54 2.15
N VAL A 63 -1.02 -4.62 1.89
CA VAL A 63 -1.11 -3.24 2.41
C VAL A 63 -2.40 -2.56 1.94
N ILE A 64 -2.68 -2.61 0.64
CA ILE A 64 -3.88 -2.00 0.06
C ILE A 64 -5.15 -2.57 0.72
N SER A 65 -5.21 -3.88 0.91
CA SER A 65 -6.38 -4.54 1.51
C SER A 65 -6.62 -4.09 2.95
N GLU A 66 -5.57 -3.79 3.71
CA GLU A 66 -5.70 -3.25 5.07
C GLU A 66 -6.05 -1.76 5.07
N GLU A 67 -5.46 -0.96 4.17
CA GLU A 67 -5.74 0.47 4.05
C GLU A 67 -7.16 0.76 3.56
N LEU A 68 -7.73 -0.10 2.69
CA LEU A 68 -9.11 0.04 2.22
C LEU A 68 -10.18 -0.34 3.27
N LYS A 69 -9.80 -1.07 4.32
CA LYS A 69 -10.69 -1.43 5.43
C LYS A 69 -10.79 -0.35 6.51
N LYS A 70 -9.91 0.64 6.48
CA LYS A 70 -9.93 1.80 7.39
C LYS A 70 -10.91 2.87 6.89
#